data_AF-A0A7L3B0N6-F1
#
_entry.id   AF-A0A7L3B0N6-F1
#
_cell.length_a   1.000
_cell.length_b   1.000
_cell.length_c   1.000
_cell.angle_alpha   90.00
_cell.angle_beta   90.00
_cell.angle_gamma   90.00
#
_symmetry.space_group_name_H-M   'P 1'
#
loop_
_entity.id
_entity.type
_entity.pdbx_description
1 polymer ?
#
loop_
_entity_poly.entity_id
_entity_poly.type
_entity_poly.pdbx_seq_one_letter_code
_entity_poly.pdbx_strand_id
1 'polypeptide(L)'
;RYEEREDFAVVMQPFFRNTLLPLDNNGKPDLSFFAADCFHFSAKGYAEMSMALWNNMLEPVGEKQTYNNFTRDRSKLKCPNP
;
A
#
# COMPACT_ATOMS: atom_id res chain seq x y z
N ARG A 1 5.91 19.64 13.85
CA ARG A 1 5.21 20.93 13.66
C ARG A 1 4.48 20.85 12.32
N TYR A 2 3.26 20.28 12.33
CA TYR A 2 2.41 20.08 11.15
C TYR A 2 0.91 20.32 11.46
N GLU A 3 0.55 20.52 12.73
CA GLU A 3 -0.82 20.74 13.22
C GLU A 3 -1.04 22.22 13.56
N GLU A 4 -0.49 23.13 12.76
CA GLU A 4 -0.54 24.58 13.04
C GLU A 4 -1.84 25.23 12.57
N ARG A 5 -2.65 24.52 11.79
CA ARG A 5 -3.94 25.00 11.28
C ARG A 5 -5.02 24.00 11.65
N GLU A 6 -6.19 24.53 12.01
CA GLU A 6 -7.36 23.72 12.39
C GLU A 6 -8.00 22.99 11.18
N ASP A 7 -7.64 23.37 9.95
CA ASP A 7 -8.17 22.83 8.69
C ASP A 7 -7.27 21.77 8.04
N PHE A 8 -6.21 21.32 8.72
CA PHE A 8 -5.21 20.43 8.15
C PHE A 8 -4.70 19.42 9.17
N ALA A 9 -4.53 18.17 8.73
CA ALA A 9 -3.95 17.11 9.54
C ALA A 9 -2.92 16.32 8.72
N VAL A 10 -1.89 15.82 9.41
CA VAL A 10 -0.93 14.86 8.84
C VAL A 10 -1.19 13.50 9.44
N VAL A 11 -1.52 12.53 8.59
CA VAL A 11 -1.76 11.15 9.02
C VAL A 11 -0.82 10.23 8.27
N MET A 12 0.12 9.62 9.02
CA MET A 12 1.08 8.67 8.45
C MET A 12 0.40 7.39 7.98
N GLN A 13 0.83 6.88 6.82
CA GLN A 13 0.32 5.63 6.25
C GLN A 13 1.45 4.58 6.23
N PRO A 14 1.62 3.76 7.28
CA PRO A 14 2.83 2.96 7.48
C PRO A 14 2.89 1.65 6.67
N PHE A 15 2.05 1.45 5.66
CA PHE A 15 1.96 0.18 4.90
C PHE A 15 3.27 -0.25 4.22
N PHE A 16 4.27 0.63 4.11
CA PHE A 16 5.60 0.29 3.59
C PHE A 16 6.61 -0.21 4.64
N ARG A 17 6.33 -0.09 5.94
CA ARG A 17 7.31 -0.45 6.99
C ARG A 17 7.76 -1.91 6.89
N ASN A 18 6.80 -2.81 6.65
CA ASN A 18 7.01 -4.25 6.54
C ASN A 18 6.57 -4.73 5.14
N THR A 19 7.31 -4.35 4.12
CA THR A 19 7.01 -4.70 2.72
C THR A 19 7.38 -6.16 2.45
N LEU A 20 6.41 -6.98 2.05
CA LEU A 20 6.66 -8.35 1.60
C LEU A 20 6.98 -8.37 0.11
N LEU A 21 8.05 -9.05 -0.28
CA LEU A 21 8.44 -9.15 -1.69
C LEU A 21 7.39 -9.97 -2.46
N PRO A 22 6.84 -9.46 -3.58
CA PRO A 22 5.95 -10.26 -4.42
C PRO A 22 6.71 -11.46 -5.00
N LEU A 23 6.13 -12.65 -4.89
CA LEU A 23 6.69 -13.87 -5.47
C LEU A 23 5.80 -14.36 -6.62
N ASP A 24 6.44 -14.92 -7.64
CA ASP A 24 5.80 -15.62 -8.75
C ASP A 24 5.43 -17.06 -8.37
N ASN A 25 4.81 -17.79 -9.31
CA ASN A 25 4.41 -19.18 -9.10
C ASN A 25 5.59 -20.15 -8.87
N ASN A 26 6.82 -19.73 -9.13
CA ASN A 26 8.04 -20.49 -8.89
C ASN A 26 8.75 -20.07 -7.59
N GLY A 27 8.16 -19.17 -6.80
CA GLY A 27 8.74 -18.63 -5.57
C GLY A 27 9.87 -17.63 -5.80
N LYS A 28 10.04 -17.11 -7.02
CA LYS A 28 11.03 -16.07 -7.35
C LYS A 28 10.39 -14.68 -7.28
N PRO A 29 11.18 -13.58 -7.14
CA PRO A 29 10.62 -12.24 -7.16
C PRO A 29 9.82 -11.98 -8.45
N ASP A 30 8.55 -11.59 -8.31
CA ASP A 30 7.68 -11.28 -9.46
C ASP A 30 8.02 -9.87 -9.98
N LEU A 31 8.89 -9.83 -10.99
CA LEU A 31 9.34 -8.59 -11.61
C LEU A 31 8.23 -7.84 -12.35
N SER A 32 7.06 -8.45 -12.61
CA SER A 32 5.95 -7.75 -13.28
C SER A 32 5.32 -6.63 -12.44
N PHE A 33 5.63 -6.56 -11.14
CA PHE A 33 5.29 -5.42 -10.29
C PHE A 33 6.18 -4.19 -10.52
N PHE A 34 7.29 -4.34 -11.23
CA PHE A 34 8.25 -3.27 -11.52
C PHE A 34 8.24 -2.91 -13.02
N ALA A 35 8.64 -1.68 -13.32
CA ALA A 35 8.84 -1.18 -14.67
C ALA A 35 10.10 -1.79 -15.32
N ALA A 36 10.38 -1.44 -16.57
CA ALA A 36 11.51 -1.98 -17.32
C ALA A 36 12.89 -1.68 -16.69
N ASP A 37 12.97 -0.67 -15.83
CA ASP A 37 14.18 -0.31 -15.08
C ASP A 37 14.37 -1.11 -13.78
N CYS A 38 13.43 -2.01 -13.47
CA CYS A 38 13.41 -2.82 -12.25
C CYS A 38 13.43 -2.01 -10.94
N PHE A 39 13.09 -0.71 -10.99
CA PHE A 39 13.11 0.19 -9.85
C PHE A 39 11.74 0.84 -9.62
N HIS A 40 11.20 1.50 -10.65
CA HIS A 40 9.87 2.07 -10.54
C HIS A 40 8.82 0.97 -10.53
N PHE A 41 7.69 1.22 -9.86
CA PHE A 41 6.56 0.30 -9.97
C PHE A 41 5.96 0.34 -11.37
N SER A 42 5.53 -0.83 -11.86
CA SER A 42 4.67 -0.88 -13.04
C SER A 42 3.25 -0.43 -12.67
N ALA A 43 2.35 -0.35 -13.65
CA ALA A 43 0.92 -0.14 -13.38
C ALA A 43 0.35 -1.18 -12.39
N LYS A 44 0.86 -2.42 -12.41
CA LYS A 44 0.50 -3.47 -11.46
C LYS A 44 0.99 -3.16 -10.04
N GLY A 45 2.24 -2.69 -9.89
CA GLY A 45 2.78 -2.24 -8.60
C GLY A 45 2.04 -1.04 -8.03
N TYR A 46 1.81 0.00 -8.83
CA TYR A 46 1.05 1.17 -8.40
C TYR A 46 -0.38 0.84 -7.98
N ALA A 47 -1.04 -0.12 -8.65
CA ALA A 47 -2.37 -0.56 -8.25
C ALA A 47 -2.37 -1.17 -6.83
N GLU A 48 -1.41 -2.03 -6.49
CA GLU A 48 -1.29 -2.56 -5.12
C GLU A 48 -1.00 -1.45 -4.11
N MET A 49 -0.15 -0.48 -4.45
CA MET A 49 0.22 0.59 -3.50
C MET A 49 -0.98 1.49 -3.23
N SER A 50 -1.78 1.75 -4.27
CA SER A 50 -3.02 2.51 -4.16
C SER A 50 -4.04 1.80 -3.28
N MET A 51 -4.17 0.48 -3.40
CA MET A 51 -5.05 -0.31 -2.51
C MET A 51 -4.56 -0.31 -1.06
N ALA A 52 -3.25 -0.45 -0.83
CA ALA A 52 -2.69 -0.39 0.51
C ALA A 52 -2.93 0.98 1.16
N LEU A 53 -2.69 2.07 0.43
CA LEU A 53 -3.02 3.42 0.88
C LEU A 53 -4.51 3.57 1.19
N TRP A 54 -5.39 3.15 0.29
CA TRP A 54 -6.84 3.24 0.47
C TRP A 54 -7.30 2.51 1.73
N ASN A 55 -6.87 1.27 1.90
CA ASN A 55 -7.21 0.48 3.08
C ASN A 55 -6.70 1.12 4.38
N ASN A 56 -5.51 1.72 4.33
CA ASN A 56 -4.90 2.37 5.48
C ASN A 56 -5.59 3.69 5.84
N MET A 57 -6.15 4.41 4.86
CA MET A 57 -6.99 5.58 5.10
C MET A 57 -8.30 5.24 5.83
N LEU A 58 -8.80 4.01 5.66
CA LEU A 58 -10.01 3.51 6.33
C LEU A 58 -9.75 2.89 7.72
N GLU A 59 -8.50 2.88 8.18
CA GLU A 59 -8.11 2.34 9.48
C GLU A 59 -7.93 3.46 10.54
N PRO A 60 -8.29 3.21 11.81
CA PRO A 60 -8.08 4.18 12.89
C PRO A 60 -6.61 4.62 13.01
N VAL A 61 -6.38 5.88 13.41
CA VAL A 61 -5.03 6.37 13.73
C VAL A 61 -4.47 5.57 14.91
N GLY A 62 -3.25 5.05 14.77
CA GLY A 62 -2.60 4.18 15.75
C GLY A 62 -2.77 2.68 15.48
N GLU A 63 -3.79 2.29 14.70
CA GLU A 63 -4.09 0.89 14.37
C GLU A 63 -3.90 0.58 12.88
N LYS A 64 -3.21 1.47 12.17
CA LYS A 64 -2.94 1.34 10.75
C LYS A 64 -2.04 0.16 10.46
N GLN A 65 -2.40 -0.63 9.45
CA GLN A 65 -1.59 -1.71 8.91
C GLN A 65 -0.19 -1.20 8.52
N THR A 66 0.84 -1.94 8.91
CA THR A 66 2.25 -1.55 8.68
C THR A 66 2.94 -2.39 7.61
N TYR A 67 2.20 -3.27 6.93
CA TYR A 67 2.71 -4.16 5.90
C TYR A 67 1.96 -3.99 4.58
N ASN A 68 2.56 -4.46 3.50
CA ASN A 68 1.88 -4.57 2.22
C ASN A 68 2.03 -5.98 1.66
N ASN A 69 0.91 -6.55 1.23
CA ASN A 69 0.84 -7.89 0.66
C ASN A 69 0.56 -7.79 -0.85
N PHE A 70 1.57 -8.03 -1.68
CA PHE A 70 1.52 -7.90 -3.13
C PHE A 70 0.95 -9.15 -3.80
N THR A 71 -0.37 -9.32 -3.78
CA THR A 71 -1.05 -10.51 -4.34
C THR A 71 -1.92 -10.25 -5.56
N ARG A 72 -1.98 -9.00 -6.07
CA ARG A 72 -2.87 -8.60 -7.19
C ARG A 72 -4.33 -9.01 -7.02
N ASP A 73 -4.76 -9.16 -5.77
CA ASP A 73 -6.10 -9.57 -5.40
C ASP A 73 -6.96 -8.34 -5.08
N ARG A 74 -7.93 -8.05 -5.95
CA ARG A 74 -8.82 -6.88 -5.79
C ARG A 74 -9.87 -7.07 -4.69
N SER A 75 -10.10 -8.29 -4.21
CA SER A 75 -11.04 -8.53 -3.10
C SER A 75 -10.56 -7.93 -1.78
N LYS A 76 -9.26 -7.61 -1.67
CA LYS A 76 -8.65 -6.94 -0.51
C LYS A 76 -9.09 -5.49 -0.33
N LEU A 77 -9.70 -4.87 -1.34
CA LEU A 77 -10.11 -3.47 -1.26
C LEU A 77 -11.23 -3.31 -0.24
N LYS A 78 -10.98 -2.55 0.83
CA LYS A 78 -11.98 -2.29 1.87
C LYS A 78 -12.97 -1.24 1.37
N CYS A 79 -14.25 -1.50 1.62
CA CYS A 79 -15.29 -0.49 1.47
C CYS A 79 -15.35 0.37 2.75
N PRO A 80 -15.65 1.67 2.65
CA PRO A 80 -16.04 2.45 3.81
C PRO A 80 -17.31 1.84 4.44
N ASN A 81 -17.30 1.66 5.75
CA ASN A 81 -18.53 1.33 6.47
C ASN A 81 -19.29 2.64 6.76
N PRO A 82 -20.64 2.65 6.72
CA PRO A 82 -21.45 3.79 7.11
C PRO A 82 -21.19 4.26 8.55
#